data_AF-A0A1S8T7V1-F1
#
_entry.id   AF-A0A1S8T7V1-F1
#
_cell.length_a   1.000
_cell.length_b   1.000
_cell.length_c   1.000
_cell.angle_alpha   90.00
_cell.angle_beta   90.00
_cell.angle_gamma   90.00
#
_symmetry.space_group_name_H-M   'P 1'
#
loop_
_entity.id
_entity.type
_entity.pdbx_description
1 polymer ?
#
loop_
_entity_poly.entity_id
_entity_poly.type
_entity_poly.pdbx_seq_one_letter_code
_entity_poly.pdbx_strand_id
1 'polypeptide(L)' 'MKTGWLNDNGTWYYLKASGEMLSNTTVYGYKLGADGVWIE' A
#
# COMPACT_ATOMS: atom_id res chain seq x y z
N MET A 1 4.69 -14.87 1.51
CA MET A 1 4.32 -13.51 1.94
C MET A 1 4.10 -12.67 0.70
N LYS A 2 3.01 -11.89 0.63
CA LYS A 2 2.82 -10.92 -0.46
C LYS A 2 3.60 -9.65 -0.12
N THR A 3 4.33 -9.12 -1.08
CA THR A 3 5.16 -7.92 -0.93
C THR A 3 4.96 -7.04 -2.18
N GLY A 4 5.21 -5.75 -2.04
CA GLY A 4 4.95 -4.77 -3.10
C GLY A 4 3.49 -4.37 -3.22
N TRP A 5 3.11 -3.91 -4.41
CA TRP A 5 1.75 -3.45 -4.70
C TRP A 5 0.75 -4.60 -4.73
N LEU A 6 -0.31 -4.46 -3.94
CA LEU A 6 -1.44 -5.37 -3.89
C LEU A 6 -2.68 -4.63 -4.39
N ASN A 7 -3.33 -5.16 -5.42
CA ASN A 7 -4.67 -4.75 -5.81
C ASN A 7 -5.67 -5.71 -5.16
N ASP A 8 -6.54 -5.19 -4.32
CA ASP A 8 -7.67 -5.90 -3.75
C ASP A 8 -8.97 -5.23 -4.20
N ASN A 9 -9.67 -5.89 -5.13
CA ASN A 9 -10.94 -5.43 -5.69
C ASN A 9 -10.93 -3.96 -6.20
N GLY A 10 -9.84 -3.55 -6.87
CA GLY A 10 -9.67 -2.19 -7.38
C GLY A 10 -9.01 -1.22 -6.40
N THR A 11 -8.84 -1.62 -5.14
CA THR A 11 -8.15 -0.82 -4.12
C THR A 11 -6.69 -1.23 -4.06
N TRP A 12 -5.78 -0.25 -4.13
CA TRP A 12 -4.35 -0.50 -4.10
C TRP A 12 -3.77 -0.32 -2.71
N TYR A 13 -2.91 -1.24 -2.31
CA TYR A 13 -2.17 -1.25 -1.05
C TYR A 13 -0.70 -1.55 -1.33
N TYR A 14 0.18 -1.22 -0.39
CA TYR A 14 1.59 -1.60 -0.48
C TYR A 14 2.02 -2.42 0.73
N LEU A 15 2.61 -3.59 0.47
CA LEU A 15 3.13 -4.51 1.49
C LEU A 15 4.66 -4.44 1.51
N LYS A 16 5.23 -4.24 2.71
CA LYS A 16 6.68 -4.32 2.95
C LYS A 16 7.21 -5.72 2.69
N ALA A 17 8.52 -5.86 2.56
CA ALA A 17 9.20 -7.16 2.48
C ALA A 17 8.90 -8.07 3.70
N SER A 18 8.57 -7.47 4.86
CA SER A 18 8.11 -8.18 6.07
C SER A 18 6.68 -8.73 5.96
N GLY A 19 5.90 -8.36 4.93
CA GLY A 19 4.48 -8.67 4.79
C GLY A 19 3.55 -7.68 5.50
N GLU A 20 4.09 -6.67 6.17
CA GLU A 20 3.30 -5.60 6.80
C GLU A 20 2.79 -4.59 5.79
N MET A 21 1.53 -4.18 5.91
CA MET A 21 0.93 -3.13 5.10
C MET A 21 1.47 -1.75 5.50
N LEU A 22 1.80 -0.94 4.50
CA LEU A 22 2.12 0.48 4.70
C LEU A 22 0.83 1.31 4.70
N SER A 23 0.77 2.28 5.60
CA SER A 23 -0.29 3.28 5.68
C SER A 23 0.29 4.63 6.08
N ASN A 24 -0.45 5.69 5.75
CA ASN A 24 -0.13 7.08 6.05
C ASN A 24 1.29 7.49 5.62
N THR A 25 1.71 7.04 4.44
CA THR A 25 3.07 7.23 3.92
C THR A 25 3.04 7.38 2.41
N THR A 26 4.17 7.74 1.80
CA THR A 26 4.29 7.88 0.36
C THR A 26 5.32 6.88 -0.16
N VAL A 27 4.93 6.07 -1.15
CA VAL A 27 5.76 5.02 -1.76
C VAL A 27 5.91 5.32 -3.23
N TYR A 28 7.13 5.59 -3.70
CA TYR A 28 7.40 5.95 -5.11
C TYR A 28 6.52 7.10 -5.67
N GLY A 29 6.14 8.06 -4.82
CA GLY A 29 5.25 9.17 -5.18
C GLY A 29 3.76 8.88 -5.01
N TYR A 30 3.38 7.62 -4.76
CA TYR A 30 2.01 7.22 -4.48
C TYR A 30 1.72 7.37 -2.98
N LYS A 31 0.73 8.19 -2.64
CA LYS A 31 0.37 8.46 -1.25
C LYS A 31 -0.60 7.38 -0.76
N LEU A 32 -0.33 6.82 0.41
CA LEU A 32 -1.18 5.85 1.08
C LEU A 32 -1.90 6.54 2.24
N GLY A 33 -3.21 6.38 2.32
CA GLY A 33 -4.06 6.88 3.40
C GLY A 33 -3.82 6.16 4.73
N ALA A 34 -4.51 6.59 5.78
CA ALA A 34 -4.40 5.99 7.12
C ALA A 34 -4.83 4.52 7.17
N ASP A 35 -5.69 4.12 6.24
CA ASP A 35 -6.17 2.76 5.97
C ASP A 35 -5.22 1.94 5.07
N GLY A 36 -4.12 2.54 4.60
CA GLY A 36 -3.17 1.89 3.69
C GLY A 36 -3.59 1.90 2.24
N VAL A 37 -4.73 2.51 1.93
CA VAL A 37 -5.26 2.63 0.57
C VAL A 37 -4.48 3.69 -0.18
N TRP A 38 -4.06 3.38 -1.41
CA TRP A 38 -3.52 4.37 -2.32
C TRP A 38 -4.58 5.42 -2.64
N ILE A 39 -4.21 6.68 -2.38
CA ILE A 39 -4.96 7.88 -2.69
C ILE A 39 -4.21 8.66 -3.76
N GLU A 40 -4.93 9.02 -4.83
CA GLU A 40 -4.47 9.91 -5.91
C GLU A 40 -4.62 11.38 -5.51
#